data_AF-A0A673UX49-F1
#
_entry.id   AF-A0A673UX49-F1
#
_cell.length_a   1.000
_cell.length_b   1.000
_cell.length_c   1.000
_cell.angle_alpha   90.00
_cell.angle_beta   90.00
_cell.angle_gamma   90.00
#
_symmetry.space_group_name_H-M   'P 1'
#
loop_
_entity.id
_entity.type
_entity.pdbx_description
1 polymer ?
#
loop_
_entity_poly.entity_id
_entity_poly.type
_entity_poly.pdbx_seq_one_letter_code
_entity_poly.pdbx_strand_id
1 'polypeptide(L)'
;MAREECKALLDALNKTTACYHHLVLTVGGSADSQNLREELQKTRHKAQELAVAIRAPLTAALRDRSLAAEERAEFERLWVSFSGCLDLLEADMRRALALGTAFPLHTPRRPLVRTGVAGDSAGVAARALSARSLRHEAGGDFDVADLSVLEREILQVSEMIHDMEMKVNVPRWTVQARQTAGAELLSSASAGSMGGASVQERTRPCDVSKALAATVFSAVLLAAVALAISVAKLS
;
A
#
# COMPACT_ATOMS: atom_id res chain seq x y z
N MET A 1 -16.45 9.84 -21.94
CA MET A 1 -15.03 10.16 -21.66
C MET A 1 -14.81 10.63 -20.22
N ALA A 2 -15.54 11.64 -19.73
CA ALA A 2 -15.39 12.15 -18.35
C ALA A 2 -15.52 11.08 -17.24
N ARG A 3 -16.39 10.07 -17.42
CA ARG A 3 -16.54 8.95 -16.48
C ARG A 3 -15.26 8.11 -16.34
N GLU A 4 -14.65 7.71 -17.45
CA GLU A 4 -13.46 6.86 -17.43
C GLU A 4 -12.26 7.62 -16.84
N GLU A 5 -12.18 8.92 -17.10
CA GLU A 5 -11.17 9.79 -16.47
C GLU A 5 -11.37 9.90 -14.95
N CYS A 6 -12.60 10.14 -14.48
CA CYS A 6 -12.91 10.15 -13.04
C CYS A 6 -12.58 8.80 -12.39
N LYS A 7 -12.90 7.71 -13.06
CA LYS A 7 -12.58 6.35 -12.60
C LYS A 7 -11.07 6.12 -12.53
N ALA A 8 -10.31 6.52 -13.55
CA ALA A 8 -8.85 6.38 -13.55
C ALA A 8 -8.19 7.20 -12.43
N LEU A 9 -8.67 8.42 -12.19
CA LEU A 9 -8.21 9.25 -11.07
C LEU A 9 -8.55 8.58 -9.73
N LEU A 10 -9.75 8.01 -9.60
CA LEU A 10 -10.16 7.31 -8.38
C LEU A 10 -9.35 6.04 -8.13
N ASP A 11 -9.04 5.26 -9.18
CA ASP A 11 -8.16 4.10 -9.07
C ASP A 11 -6.75 4.51 -8.64
N ALA A 12 -6.24 5.65 -9.12
CA ALA A 12 -4.98 6.21 -8.68
C ALA A 12 -5.03 6.67 -7.21
N LEU A 13 -6.13 7.31 -6.80
CA LEU A 13 -6.34 7.71 -5.40
C LEU A 13 -6.38 6.48 -4.49
N ASN A 14 -7.14 5.45 -4.84
CA ASN A 14 -7.25 4.21 -4.06
C ASN A 14 -5.87 3.54 -3.87
N LYS A 15 -5.07 3.45 -4.94
CA LYS A 15 -3.69 2.93 -4.85
C LYS A 15 -2.81 3.80 -3.96
N THR A 16 -2.94 5.12 -4.05
CA THR A 16 -2.17 6.07 -3.23
C THR A 16 -2.57 5.97 -1.76
N THR A 17 -3.86 5.87 -1.43
CA THR A 17 -4.35 5.67 -0.07
C THR A 17 -3.90 4.33 0.49
N ALA A 18 -3.94 3.25 -0.29
CA ALA A 18 -3.41 1.95 0.13
C ALA A 18 -1.89 1.97 0.38
N CYS A 19 -1.14 2.71 -0.45
CA CYS A 19 0.29 2.93 -0.23
C CYS A 19 0.54 3.72 1.05
N TYR A 20 -0.20 4.80 1.26
CA TYR A 20 -0.12 5.62 2.47
C TYR A 20 -0.38 4.79 3.72
N HIS A 21 -1.45 3.98 3.71
CA HIS A 21 -1.76 3.04 4.78
C HIS A 21 -0.57 2.15 5.14
N HIS A 22 0.05 1.53 4.12
CA HIS A 22 1.19 0.65 4.33
C HIS A 22 2.39 1.37 4.95
N LEU A 23 2.67 2.61 4.52
CA LEU A 23 3.74 3.42 5.09
C LEU A 23 3.44 3.82 6.54
N VAL A 24 2.18 4.13 6.87
CA VAL A 24 1.79 4.49 8.24
C VAL A 24 1.99 3.31 9.18
N LEU A 25 1.71 2.09 8.74
CA LEU A 25 1.93 0.87 9.54
C LEU A 25 3.40 0.64 9.93
N THR A 26 4.36 1.22 9.20
CA THR A 26 5.79 1.06 9.52
C THR A 26 6.35 2.15 10.43
N VAL A 27 5.57 3.19 10.74
CA VAL A 27 5.97 4.27 11.66
C VAL A 27 6.07 3.74 13.09
N GLY A 28 7.11 4.15 13.81
CA GLY A 28 7.45 3.64 15.15
C GLY A 28 8.07 2.24 15.15
N GLY A 29 8.19 1.60 13.98
CA GLY A 29 8.83 0.29 13.81
C GLY A 29 10.33 0.39 13.47
N SER A 30 10.94 -0.75 13.14
CA SER A 30 12.37 -0.80 12.77
C SER A 30 12.70 -0.17 11.42
N ALA A 31 11.68 0.05 10.58
CA ALA A 31 11.80 0.73 9.30
C ALA A 31 11.53 2.25 9.40
N ASP A 32 11.21 2.75 10.60
CA ASP A 32 10.95 4.16 10.80
C ASP A 32 12.23 4.98 10.65
N SER A 33 12.19 5.94 9.72
CA SER A 33 13.34 6.71 9.28
C SER A 33 12.89 8.04 8.71
N GLN A 34 13.80 9.00 8.63
CA GLN A 34 13.53 10.29 7.99
C GLN A 34 12.95 10.12 6.58
N ASN A 35 13.54 9.23 5.78
CA ASN A 35 13.05 8.91 4.44
C ASN A 35 11.61 8.38 4.45
N LEU A 36 11.25 7.51 5.40
CA LEU A 36 9.85 7.05 5.53
C LEU A 36 8.89 8.22 5.81
N ARG A 37 9.29 9.16 6.68
CA ARG A 37 8.45 10.32 7.04
C ARG A 37 8.26 11.29 5.87
N GLU A 38 9.29 11.50 5.06
CA GLU A 38 9.20 12.28 3.83
C GLU A 38 8.32 11.58 2.78
N GLU A 39 8.48 10.27 2.60
CA GLU A 39 7.63 9.50 1.67
C GLU A 39 6.16 9.51 2.10
N LEU A 40 5.87 9.48 3.41
CA LEU A 40 4.53 9.69 3.95
C LEU A 40 3.97 11.06 3.57
N GLN A 41 4.77 12.12 3.71
CA GLN A 41 4.37 13.48 3.33
C GLN A 41 4.12 13.60 1.82
N LYS A 42 5.00 13.05 0.98
CA LYS A 42 4.79 13.06 -0.48
C LYS A 42 3.53 12.28 -0.87
N THR A 43 3.34 11.10 -0.28
CA THR A 43 2.19 10.24 -0.58
C THR A 43 0.87 10.89 -0.15
N ARG A 44 0.81 11.52 1.05
CA ARG A 44 -0.40 12.21 1.52
C ARG A 44 -0.73 13.44 0.66
N HIS A 45 0.28 14.23 0.28
CA HIS A 45 0.09 15.37 -0.61
C HIS A 45 -0.47 14.90 -1.95
N LYS A 46 0.07 13.81 -2.50
CA LYS A 46 -0.43 13.24 -3.75
C LYS A 46 -1.88 12.75 -3.63
N ALA A 47 -2.24 12.11 -2.52
CA ALA A 47 -3.62 11.70 -2.27
C ALA A 47 -4.58 12.90 -2.20
N GLN A 48 -4.17 13.99 -1.54
CA GLN A 48 -4.97 15.22 -1.45
C GLN A 48 -5.15 15.91 -2.81
N GLU A 49 -4.09 15.98 -3.63
CA GLU A 49 -4.19 16.50 -5.01
C GLU A 49 -5.23 15.73 -5.82
N LEU A 50 -5.15 14.39 -5.77
CA LEU A 50 -6.09 13.51 -6.48
C LEU A 50 -7.51 13.70 -5.95
N ALA A 51 -7.68 13.80 -4.63
CA ALA A 51 -8.99 14.05 -4.01
C ALA A 51 -9.61 15.37 -4.49
N VAL A 52 -8.83 16.46 -4.53
CA VAL A 52 -9.30 17.76 -5.04
C VAL A 52 -9.68 17.67 -6.52
N ALA A 53 -8.87 16.99 -7.33
CA ALA A 53 -9.12 16.81 -8.76
C ALA A 53 -10.40 15.99 -9.04
N ILE A 54 -10.71 15.00 -8.21
CA ILE A 54 -11.88 14.13 -8.35
C ILE A 54 -13.17 14.80 -7.86
N ARG A 55 -13.08 15.62 -6.79
CA ARG A 55 -14.25 16.20 -6.11
C ARG A 55 -15.13 17.02 -7.06
N ALA A 56 -14.55 17.95 -7.81
CA ALA A 56 -15.29 18.86 -8.68
C ALA A 56 -16.08 18.13 -9.79
N PRO A 57 -15.47 17.25 -10.61
CA PRO A 57 -16.19 16.55 -11.66
C PRO A 57 -17.23 15.56 -11.13
N LEU A 58 -16.96 14.83 -10.03
CA LEU A 58 -17.95 13.94 -9.43
C LEU A 58 -19.17 14.71 -8.90
N THR A 59 -18.94 15.83 -8.21
CA THR A 59 -20.03 16.65 -7.67
C THR A 59 -20.87 17.27 -8.78
N ALA A 60 -20.22 17.75 -9.86
CA ALA A 60 -20.90 18.31 -11.02
C ALA A 60 -21.77 17.25 -11.71
N ALA A 61 -21.23 16.05 -11.93
CA ALA A 61 -21.97 14.94 -12.53
C ALA A 61 -23.20 14.57 -11.68
N LEU A 62 -23.05 14.33 -10.37
CA LEU A 62 -24.17 13.88 -9.52
C LEU A 62 -25.28 14.91 -9.32
N ARG A 63 -24.96 16.20 -9.51
CA ARG A 63 -25.93 17.30 -9.48
C ARG A 63 -26.68 17.46 -10.79
N ASP A 64 -26.15 16.96 -11.90
CA ASP A 64 -26.83 16.98 -13.18
C ASP A 64 -28.08 16.08 -13.14
N ARG A 65 -29.23 16.69 -13.41
CA ARG A 65 -30.54 16.01 -13.46
C ARG A 65 -30.80 15.35 -14.81
N SER A 66 -30.02 15.72 -15.83
CA SER A 66 -30.18 15.25 -17.22
C SER A 66 -29.45 13.95 -17.53
N LEU A 67 -28.61 13.46 -16.59
CA LEU A 67 -27.89 12.20 -16.73
C LEU A 67 -28.83 11.00 -16.84
N ALA A 68 -28.49 10.06 -17.72
CA ALA A 68 -29.15 8.78 -17.81
C ALA A 68 -29.04 8.00 -16.50
N ALA A 69 -30.06 7.20 -16.17
CA ALA A 69 -30.12 6.46 -14.90
C ALA A 69 -28.92 5.51 -14.70
N GLU A 70 -28.46 4.85 -15.77
CA GLU A 70 -27.29 3.97 -15.72
C GLU A 70 -26.00 4.73 -15.43
N GLU A 71 -25.77 5.87 -16.10
CA GLU A 71 -24.59 6.70 -15.86
C GLU A 71 -24.59 7.30 -14.46
N ARG A 72 -25.76 7.73 -13.99
CA ARG A 72 -25.95 8.22 -12.63
C ARG A 72 -25.58 7.14 -11.59
N ALA A 73 -26.07 5.91 -11.76
CA ALA A 73 -25.73 4.80 -10.86
C ALA A 73 -24.23 4.49 -10.84
N GLU A 74 -23.53 4.68 -11.96
CA GLU A 74 -22.08 4.52 -12.05
C GLU A 74 -21.32 5.64 -11.32
N PHE A 75 -21.76 6.90 -11.45
CA PHE A 75 -21.20 8.00 -10.66
C PHE A 75 -21.49 7.85 -9.16
N GLU A 76 -22.64 7.31 -8.77
CA GLU A 76 -22.97 7.02 -7.36
C GLU A 76 -22.03 5.96 -6.78
N ARG A 77 -21.65 4.94 -7.56
CA ARG A 77 -20.64 3.94 -7.17
C ARG A 77 -19.27 4.58 -6.99
N LEU A 78 -18.84 5.39 -7.95
CA LEU A 78 -17.57 6.13 -7.86
C LEU A 78 -17.56 7.05 -6.65
N TRP A 79 -18.68 7.70 -6.33
CA TRP A 79 -18.82 8.54 -5.14
C TRP A 79 -18.66 7.79 -3.83
N VAL A 80 -19.28 6.61 -3.70
CA VAL A 80 -19.12 5.78 -2.49
C VAL A 80 -17.69 5.28 -2.35
N SER A 81 -17.05 4.87 -3.44
CA SER A 81 -15.64 4.48 -3.41
C SER A 81 -14.72 5.67 -3.09
N PHE A 82 -15.03 6.86 -3.61
CA PHE A 82 -14.28 8.09 -3.33
C PHE A 82 -14.39 8.52 -1.87
N SER A 83 -15.61 8.59 -1.33
CA SER A 83 -15.83 8.89 0.10
C SER A 83 -15.11 7.89 1.01
N GLY A 84 -15.17 6.59 0.70
CA GLY A 84 -14.41 5.58 1.42
C GLY A 84 -12.89 5.78 1.39
N CYS A 85 -12.33 6.21 0.24
CA CYS A 85 -10.91 6.54 0.14
C CYS A 85 -10.52 7.75 1.02
N LEU A 86 -11.41 8.75 1.13
CA LEU A 86 -11.17 9.92 1.98
C LEU A 86 -11.21 9.57 3.46
N ASP A 87 -12.18 8.75 3.90
CA ASP A 87 -12.24 8.33 5.31
C ASP A 87 -11.01 7.53 5.71
N LEU A 88 -10.57 6.60 4.85
CA LEU A 88 -9.36 5.81 5.09
C LEU A 88 -8.12 6.70 5.15
N LEU A 89 -7.98 7.64 4.20
CA LEU A 89 -6.89 8.61 4.18
C LEU A 89 -6.86 9.43 5.48
N GLU A 90 -8.01 9.96 5.89
CA GLU A 90 -8.14 10.77 7.10
C GLU A 90 -7.79 9.97 8.37
N ALA A 91 -8.30 8.73 8.47
CA ALA A 91 -8.00 7.83 9.57
C ALA A 91 -6.50 7.50 9.64
N ASP A 92 -5.86 7.23 8.50
CA ASP A 92 -4.43 6.96 8.43
C ASP A 92 -3.60 8.22 8.70
N MET A 93 -4.06 9.42 8.31
CA MET A 93 -3.39 10.69 8.63
C MET A 93 -3.41 10.96 10.13
N ARG A 94 -4.56 10.74 10.79
CA ARG A 94 -4.65 10.83 12.26
C ARG A 94 -3.75 9.82 12.95
N ARG A 95 -3.69 8.59 12.43
CA ARG A 95 -2.78 7.55 12.93
C ARG A 95 -1.32 7.98 12.75
N ALA A 96 -0.95 8.51 11.60
CA ALA A 96 0.39 9.02 11.32
C ALA A 96 0.79 10.15 12.28
N LEU A 97 -0.13 11.06 12.58
CA LEU A 97 0.09 12.14 13.56
C LEU A 97 0.32 11.57 14.98
N ALA A 98 -0.54 10.66 15.42
CA ALA A 98 -0.41 10.03 16.73
C ALA A 98 0.91 9.24 16.88
N LEU A 99 1.29 8.49 15.84
CA LEU A 99 2.56 7.77 15.82
C LEU A 99 3.75 8.72 15.72
N GLY A 100 3.65 9.79 14.94
CA GLY A 100 4.73 10.76 14.79
C GLY A 100 5.03 11.55 16.05
N THR A 101 4.01 11.85 16.85
CA THR A 101 4.16 12.49 18.18
C THR A 101 4.69 11.52 19.24
N ALA A 102 4.28 10.24 19.20
CA ALA A 102 4.74 9.22 20.12
C ALA A 102 6.19 8.76 19.86
N PHE A 103 6.61 8.75 18.59
CA PHE A 103 7.93 8.30 18.14
C PHE A 103 8.66 9.44 17.39
N PRO A 104 9.20 10.44 18.11
CA PRO A 104 9.99 11.50 17.50
C PRO A 104 11.36 10.98 17.03
N LEU A 105 11.78 11.37 15.83
CA LEU A 105 13.07 10.95 15.25
C LEU A 105 14.26 11.70 15.85
N HIS A 106 14.11 13.00 16.11
CA HIS A 106 15.21 13.90 16.45
C HIS A 106 15.27 14.27 17.95
N THR A 107 14.24 13.93 18.73
CA THR A 107 14.22 14.18 20.18
C THR A 107 14.63 12.93 20.95
N PRO A 108 15.76 12.93 21.68
CA PRO A 108 16.22 11.75 22.40
C PRO A 108 15.36 11.55 23.66
N ARG A 109 14.35 10.68 23.60
CA ARG A 109 13.57 10.31 24.80
C ARG A 109 14.01 8.99 25.46
N ARG A 110 14.71 8.11 24.73
CA ARG A 110 15.39 6.87 25.18
C ARG A 110 16.14 6.27 23.98
N PRO A 111 17.21 5.47 24.18
CA PRO A 111 17.83 4.75 23.07
C PRO A 111 16.82 3.75 22.49
N LEU A 112 16.31 4.03 21.29
CA LEU A 112 15.51 3.08 20.53
C LEU A 112 16.39 1.86 20.22
N VAL A 113 15.85 0.65 20.42
CA VAL A 113 16.57 -0.60 20.13
C VAL A 113 16.77 -0.70 18.63
N ARG A 114 17.96 -0.34 18.13
CA ARG A 114 18.36 -0.59 16.74
C ARG A 114 18.59 -2.08 16.57
N THR A 115 17.58 -2.80 16.09
CA THR A 115 17.68 -4.23 15.76
C THR A 115 18.53 -4.51 14.51
N GLY A 116 19.01 -3.46 13.81
CA GLY A 116 19.81 -3.57 12.59
C GLY A 116 19.01 -3.97 11.35
N VAL A 117 17.69 -4.14 11.47
CA VAL A 117 16.80 -4.54 10.36
C VAL A 117 16.10 -3.29 9.79
N ALA A 118 16.63 -2.76 8.69
CA ALA A 118 15.93 -1.77 7.88
C ALA A 118 14.89 -2.49 7.00
N GLY A 119 13.61 -2.11 7.10
CA GLY A 119 12.57 -2.62 6.21
C GLY A 119 12.61 -1.95 4.84
N ASP A 120 12.39 -2.72 3.76
CA ASP A 120 12.34 -2.22 2.38
C ASP A 120 10.94 -1.66 2.02
N SER A 121 10.45 -0.68 2.80
CA SER A 121 9.18 0.02 2.49
C SER A 121 9.32 0.96 1.29
N ALA A 122 10.55 1.39 0.99
CA ALA A 122 10.87 2.25 -0.15
C ALA A 122 10.49 1.60 -1.50
N GLY A 123 10.69 0.28 -1.65
CA GLY A 123 10.32 -0.45 -2.85
C GLY A 123 8.81 -0.51 -3.12
N VAL A 124 7.96 -0.38 -2.10
CA VAL A 124 6.49 -0.36 -2.24
C VAL A 124 6.00 1.04 -2.63
N ALA A 125 6.52 2.08 -1.99
CA ALA A 125 6.21 3.47 -2.31
C ALA A 125 6.61 3.86 -3.74
N ALA A 126 7.83 3.49 -4.17
CA ALA A 126 8.31 3.77 -5.51
C ALA A 126 7.43 3.17 -6.61
N ARG A 127 6.93 1.94 -6.40
CA ARG A 127 6.03 1.26 -7.34
C ARG A 127 4.63 1.86 -7.37
N ALA A 128 4.10 2.27 -6.21
CA ALA A 128 2.79 2.91 -6.14
C ALA A 128 2.79 4.33 -6.74
N LEU A 129 3.87 5.08 -6.54
CA LEU A 129 4.01 6.47 -7.00
C LEU A 129 4.57 6.60 -8.42
N SER A 130 4.91 5.49 -9.09
CA SER A 130 5.65 5.51 -10.38
C SER A 130 6.91 6.39 -10.33
N ALA A 131 7.50 6.53 -9.13
CA ALA A 131 8.69 7.32 -8.90
C ALA A 131 9.91 6.40 -8.96
N ARG A 132 10.99 6.85 -9.63
CA ARG A 132 12.30 6.18 -9.48
C ARG A 132 12.66 6.22 -8.01
N SER A 133 13.03 5.07 -7.43
CA SER A 133 13.61 4.98 -6.10
C SER A 133 14.84 5.88 -6.02
N LEU A 134 14.66 7.12 -5.56
CA LEU A 134 15.75 8.07 -5.38
C LEU A 134 16.45 7.69 -4.09
N ARG A 135 17.67 7.13 -4.20
CA ARG A 135 18.64 7.27 -3.11
C ARG A 135 18.91 8.78 -3.02
N HIS A 136 18.42 9.43 -1.98
CA HIS A 136 18.59 10.87 -1.83
C HIS A 136 19.16 11.24 -0.46
N GLU A 137 20.02 12.26 -0.53
CA GLU A 137 20.83 12.85 0.52
C GLU A 137 19.95 13.46 1.62
N ALA A 138 20.40 13.34 2.86
CA ALA A 138 19.76 13.89 4.05
C ALA A 138 19.60 15.42 3.91
N GLY A 139 18.39 15.86 3.59
CA GLY A 139 18.10 17.24 3.21
C GLY A 139 16.78 17.74 3.77
N GLY A 140 16.58 17.58 5.08
CA GLY A 140 15.45 18.14 5.82
C GLY A 140 15.24 17.35 7.11
N ASP A 141 15.22 18.00 8.26
CA ASP A 141 14.88 17.36 9.53
C ASP A 141 13.34 17.30 9.59
N PHE A 142 12.73 16.11 9.69
CA PHE A 142 11.28 16.03 9.93
C PHE A 142 11.00 16.56 11.34
N ASP A 143 10.39 17.73 11.43
CA ASP A 143 10.25 18.49 12.67
C ASP A 143 8.79 18.61 13.14
N VAL A 144 8.59 19.16 14.33
CA VAL A 144 7.30 19.57 14.91
C VAL A 144 6.48 20.39 13.90
N ALA A 145 7.15 21.18 13.05
CA ALA A 145 6.51 21.91 11.97
C ALA A 145 5.72 20.98 11.01
N ASP A 146 6.28 19.84 10.60
CA ASP A 146 5.60 18.90 9.69
C ASP A 146 4.38 18.24 10.34
N LEU A 147 4.42 17.99 11.64
CA LEU A 147 3.27 17.47 12.39
C LEU A 147 2.15 18.53 12.49
N SER A 148 2.49 19.81 12.69
CA SER A 148 1.51 20.90 12.68
C SER A 148 0.88 21.13 11.30
N VAL A 149 1.64 20.90 10.22
CA VAL A 149 1.13 20.90 8.86
C VAL A 149 0.18 19.72 8.65
N LEU A 150 0.56 18.51 9.10
CA LEU A 150 -0.29 17.32 9.04
C LEU A 150 -1.63 17.54 9.79
N GLU A 151 -1.62 18.16 10.96
CA GLU A 151 -2.84 18.53 11.70
C GLU A 151 -3.78 19.42 10.87
N ARG A 152 -3.23 20.44 10.21
CA ARG A 152 -4.00 21.33 9.33
C ARG A 152 -4.57 20.58 8.13
N GLU A 153 -3.77 19.73 7.51
CA GLU A 153 -4.20 18.92 6.39
C GLU A 153 -5.30 17.91 6.78
N ILE A 154 -5.25 17.33 7.99
CA ILE A 154 -6.34 16.49 8.52
C ILE A 154 -7.63 17.28 8.54
N LEU A 155 -7.61 18.51 9.08
CA LEU A 155 -8.80 19.37 9.13
C LEU A 155 -9.33 19.68 7.73
N GLN A 156 -8.44 19.89 6.76
CA GLN A 156 -8.83 20.13 5.36
C GLN A 156 -9.52 18.92 4.74
N VAL A 157 -9.05 17.69 5.01
CA VAL A 157 -9.70 16.46 4.56
C VAL A 157 -11.04 16.27 5.28
N SER A 158 -11.11 16.53 6.60
CA SER A 158 -12.38 16.51 7.36
C SER A 158 -13.42 17.46 6.76
N GLU A 159 -13.02 18.70 6.47
CA GLU A 159 -13.89 19.69 5.85
C GLU A 159 -14.34 19.23 4.46
N MET A 160 -13.43 18.63 3.68
CA MET A 160 -13.76 18.09 2.37
C MET A 160 -14.81 16.97 2.45
N ILE A 161 -14.67 16.04 3.39
CA ILE A 161 -15.65 14.96 3.63
C ILE A 161 -17.01 15.58 3.98
N HIS A 162 -17.04 16.52 4.92
CA HIS A 162 -18.29 17.17 5.33
C HIS A 162 -18.96 17.94 4.19
N ASP A 163 -18.19 18.75 3.44
CA ASP A 163 -18.66 19.49 2.27
C ASP A 163 -19.28 18.56 1.22
N MET A 164 -18.64 17.42 0.99
CA MET A 164 -19.14 16.40 0.07
C MET A 164 -20.47 15.80 0.52
N GLU A 165 -20.59 15.42 1.79
CA GLU A 165 -21.83 14.89 2.36
C GLU A 165 -22.98 15.89 2.26
N MET A 166 -22.71 17.18 2.42
CA MET A 166 -23.72 18.24 2.28
C MET A 166 -24.10 18.52 0.82
N LYS A 167 -23.18 18.32 -0.13
CA LYS A 167 -23.39 18.67 -1.54
C LYS A 167 -24.08 17.59 -2.36
N VAL A 168 -23.93 16.33 -1.98
CA VAL A 168 -24.44 15.16 -2.71
C VAL A 168 -25.06 14.18 -1.72
N ASN A 169 -26.38 14.00 -1.81
CA ASN A 169 -27.12 13.11 -0.92
C ASN A 169 -27.23 11.71 -1.54
N VAL A 170 -26.10 11.00 -1.61
CA VAL A 170 -26.01 9.59 -2.05
C VAL A 170 -25.64 8.76 -0.82
N PRO A 171 -26.60 8.13 -0.15
CA PRO A 171 -26.30 7.30 1.00
C PRO A 171 -25.45 6.10 0.61
N ARG A 172 -24.44 5.76 1.41
CA ARG A 172 -23.48 4.70 1.09
C ARG A 172 -24.12 3.31 0.89
N TRP A 173 -25.30 3.09 1.47
CA TRP A 173 -26.04 1.83 1.42
C TRP A 173 -26.97 1.69 0.21
N THR A 174 -27.20 2.74 -0.58
CA THR A 174 -28.11 2.68 -1.75
C THR A 174 -27.44 2.17 -3.01
N VAL A 175 -26.11 2.05 -3.00
CA VAL A 175 -25.34 1.67 -4.18
C VAL A 175 -25.42 0.16 -4.40
N GLN A 176 -25.97 -0.24 -5.55
CA GLN A 176 -26.03 -1.64 -5.96
C GLN A 176 -24.66 -2.13 -6.43
N ALA A 177 -24.32 -3.38 -6.10
CA ALA A 177 -23.11 -4.03 -6.62
C ALA A 177 -23.19 -4.23 -8.14
N ARG A 178 -22.04 -4.32 -8.80
CA ARG A 178 -21.94 -4.53 -10.26
C ARG A 178 -21.94 -6.01 -10.61
N GLN A 179 -21.40 -6.79 -9.69
CA GLN A 179 -21.26 -8.22 -9.81
C GLN A 179 -22.08 -8.87 -8.69
N THR A 180 -22.55 -10.08 -8.96
CA THR A 180 -23.16 -10.93 -7.93
C THR A 180 -22.10 -11.29 -6.89
N ALA A 181 -22.49 -11.40 -5.62
CA ALA A 181 -21.57 -11.83 -4.56
C ALA A 181 -20.80 -13.11 -4.97
N GLY A 182 -19.47 -13.10 -4.86
CA GLY A 182 -18.62 -14.24 -5.22
C GLY A 182 -18.14 -14.29 -6.67
N ALA A 183 -18.53 -13.34 -7.53
CA ALA A 183 -18.05 -13.26 -8.92
C ALA A 183 -16.54 -12.94 -9.01
N GLU A 184 -16.02 -12.20 -8.04
CA GLU A 184 -14.58 -11.94 -7.90
C GLU A 184 -13.75 -13.22 -7.73
N LEU A 185 -14.29 -14.27 -7.08
CA LEU A 185 -13.59 -15.55 -6.91
C LEU A 185 -13.43 -16.31 -8.23
N LEU A 186 -14.38 -16.15 -9.16
CA LEU A 186 -14.34 -16.77 -10.49
C LEU A 186 -13.37 -16.05 -11.42
N SER A 187 -13.21 -14.74 -11.29
CA SER A 187 -12.24 -13.96 -12.07
C SER A 187 -10.79 -14.17 -11.63
N SER A 188 -10.55 -14.39 -10.33
CA SER A 188 -9.21 -14.75 -9.82
C SER A 188 -8.76 -16.17 -10.21
N ALA A 189 -9.69 -17.04 -10.64
CA ALA A 189 -9.37 -18.37 -11.15
C ALA A 189 -8.92 -18.35 -12.63
N SER A 190 -9.29 -17.32 -13.40
CA SER A 190 -8.95 -17.18 -14.83
C SER A 190 -7.82 -16.17 -15.09
N ALA A 191 -7.55 -15.26 -14.16
CA ALA A 191 -6.34 -14.44 -14.14
C ALA A 191 -5.27 -15.17 -13.32
N GLY A 192 -4.37 -15.87 -14.00
CA GLY A 192 -3.23 -16.54 -13.38
C GLY A 192 -2.46 -15.62 -12.42
N SER A 193 -2.46 -16.01 -11.15
CA SER A 193 -1.45 -15.73 -10.11
C SER A 193 -0.96 -14.28 -9.99
N MET A 194 -1.75 -13.40 -9.38
CA MET A 194 -1.23 -12.37 -8.48
C MET A 194 -2.20 -12.14 -7.32
N GLY A 195 -1.79 -12.49 -6.10
CA GLY A 195 -2.45 -12.04 -4.87
C GLY A 195 -3.25 -13.07 -4.06
N GLY A 196 -3.14 -14.36 -4.36
CA GLY A 196 -3.59 -15.39 -3.43
C GLY A 196 -2.62 -15.49 -2.26
N ALA A 197 -3.06 -15.14 -1.05
CA ALA A 197 -2.46 -15.66 0.17
C ALA A 197 -2.70 -17.18 0.20
N SER A 198 -1.94 -17.92 -0.61
CA SER A 198 -1.83 -19.35 -0.44
C SER A 198 -1.24 -19.56 0.95
N VAL A 199 -1.97 -20.26 1.81
CA VAL A 199 -1.35 -21.01 2.91
C VAL A 199 -0.40 -21.99 2.24
N GLN A 200 0.80 -21.50 1.94
CA GLN A 200 1.87 -22.31 1.42
C GLN A 200 2.40 -23.06 2.63
N GLU A 201 1.95 -24.30 2.74
CA GLU A 201 2.68 -25.35 3.42
C GLU A 201 4.17 -25.12 3.14
N ARG A 202 4.94 -24.86 4.20
CA ARG A 202 6.35 -24.44 4.13
C ARG A 202 7.18 -25.50 3.37
N THR A 203 7.23 -25.39 2.06
CA THR A 203 8.36 -25.82 1.28
C THR A 203 9.24 -24.59 1.12
N ARG A 204 10.14 -24.43 2.09
CA ARG A 204 11.24 -23.46 2.02
C ARG A 204 11.88 -23.58 0.63
N PRO A 205 12.16 -22.47 -0.08
CA PRO A 205 13.04 -22.53 -1.22
C PRO A 205 14.37 -23.08 -0.71
N CYS A 206 14.77 -24.25 -1.20
CA CYS A 206 16.03 -24.87 -0.81
C CYS A 206 17.14 -23.86 -1.08
N ASP A 207 17.89 -23.51 -0.04
CA ASP A 207 19.17 -22.82 -0.18
C ASP A 207 19.98 -23.58 -1.23
N VAL A 208 20.19 -22.98 -2.39
CA VAL A 208 20.89 -23.62 -3.51
C VAL A 208 22.29 -24.09 -3.08
N SER A 209 22.88 -23.39 -2.11
CA SER A 209 24.12 -23.78 -1.43
C SER A 209 24.00 -25.07 -0.61
N LYS A 210 22.89 -25.29 0.09
CA LYS A 210 22.64 -26.54 0.85
C LYS A 210 22.27 -27.69 -0.08
N ALA A 211 21.56 -27.42 -1.17
CA ALA A 211 21.28 -28.41 -2.21
C ALA A 211 22.57 -28.85 -2.91
N LEU A 212 23.45 -27.90 -3.27
CA LEU A 212 24.79 -28.20 -3.81
C LEU A 212 25.66 -28.96 -2.81
N ALA A 213 25.63 -28.59 -1.53
CA ALA A 213 26.38 -29.33 -0.51
C ALA A 213 25.89 -30.79 -0.43
N ALA A 214 24.57 -31.00 -0.39
CA ALA A 214 23.99 -32.34 -0.31
C ALA A 214 24.33 -33.21 -1.54
N THR A 215 24.33 -32.64 -2.75
CA THR A 215 24.71 -33.38 -3.96
C THR A 215 26.19 -33.75 -3.96
N VAL A 216 27.07 -32.84 -3.53
CA VAL A 216 28.52 -33.12 -3.44
C VAL A 216 28.81 -34.20 -2.39
N PHE A 217 28.21 -34.10 -1.19
CA PHE A 217 28.42 -35.11 -0.14
C PHE A 217 27.91 -36.48 -0.55
N SER A 218 26.76 -36.55 -1.23
CA SER A 218 26.21 -37.81 -1.77
C SER A 218 27.12 -38.43 -2.83
N ALA A 219 27.65 -37.61 -3.75
CA ALA A 219 28.58 -38.08 -4.78
C ALA A 219 29.88 -38.65 -4.19
N VAL A 220 30.44 -37.99 -3.16
CA VAL A 220 31.66 -38.46 -2.47
C VAL A 220 31.40 -39.78 -1.74
N LEU A 221 30.24 -39.92 -1.08
CA LEU A 221 29.84 -41.17 -0.42
C LEU A 221 29.72 -42.33 -1.41
N LEU A 222 29.09 -42.11 -2.57
CA LEU A 222 28.96 -43.13 -3.60
C LEU A 222 30.32 -43.54 -4.18
N ALA A 223 31.23 -42.60 -4.39
CA ALA A 223 32.59 -42.90 -4.84
C ALA A 223 33.36 -43.72 -3.79
N ALA A 224 33.23 -43.39 -2.50
CA ALA A 224 33.86 -44.13 -1.41
C ALA A 224 33.33 -45.57 -1.31
N VAL A 225 32.02 -45.77 -1.48
CA VAL A 225 31.40 -47.11 -1.49
C VAL A 225 31.87 -47.91 -2.70
N ALA A 226 31.94 -47.31 -3.89
CA ALA A 226 32.45 -47.98 -5.09
C ALA A 226 33.92 -48.40 -4.94
N LEU A 227 34.75 -47.54 -4.33
CA LEU A 227 36.14 -47.86 -4.01
C LEU A 227 36.25 -49.00 -2.98
N ALA A 228 35.41 -48.99 -1.94
CA ALA A 228 35.39 -50.07 -0.95
C ALA A 228 34.98 -51.42 -1.57
N ILE A 229 33.99 -51.42 -2.46
CA ILE A 229 33.54 -52.64 -3.16
C ILE A 229 34.62 -53.14 -4.13
N SER A 230 35.29 -52.25 -4.85
CA SER A 230 36.37 -52.64 -5.77
C SER A 230 37.59 -53.18 -5.04
N VAL A 231 37.98 -52.59 -3.90
CA VAL A 231 39.03 -53.14 -3.03
C VAL A 231 38.63 -54.50 -2.45
N ALA A 232 37.38 -54.68 -2.01
CA ALA A 232 36.88 -55.96 -1.50
C ALA A 232 36.73 -57.05 -2.59
N LYS A 233 36.69 -56.68 -3.87
CA LYS A 233 36.64 -57.60 -5.02
C LYS A 233 38.02 -57.93 -5.61
N LEU A 234 39.05 -57.16 -5.24
CA LEU A 234 40.45 -57.33 -5.65
C LEU A 234 41.33 -57.99 -4.56
N SER A 235 40.78 -58.22 -3.37
CA SER A 235 41.35 -59.08 -2.31
C SER A 235 40.72 -60.46 -2.33
#